data_AF-A0A9D6R037-F1
#
_entry.id   AF-A0A9D6R037-F1
#
_cell.length_a   1.000
_cell.length_b   1.000
_cell.length_c   1.000
_cell.angle_alpha   90.00
_cell.angle_beta   90.00
_cell.angle_gamma   90.00
#
_symmetry.space_group_name_H-M   'P 1'
#
loop_
_entity.id
_entity.type
_entity.pdbx_description
1 polymer ?
#
loop_
_entity_poly.entity_id
_entity_poly.type
_entity_poly.pdbx_seq_one_letter_code
_entity_poly.pdbx_strand_id
1 'polypeptide(L)'
;MFSKKVLRIGLMVVALMSYSIAALAEDKKEEKIFTSSLQTPPPGYVLEKSFGSFVVIKEDDGHFDSKDILKLIAEATKEAEEIVKKLSGNAVLAQRINTQGAGRDGTHIFVIMQGEAALLKPAP
;
A
#
# COMPACT_ATOMS: atom_id res chain seq x y z
N MET A 1 17.74 -13.26 -38.68
CA MET A 1 18.01 -13.71 -37.30
C MET A 1 17.90 -12.51 -36.37
N PHE A 2 16.72 -12.25 -35.79
CA PHE A 2 16.51 -11.15 -34.85
C PHE A 2 16.60 -11.68 -33.42
N SER A 3 17.67 -11.29 -32.71
CA SER A 3 17.89 -11.64 -31.31
C SER A 3 16.89 -10.91 -30.42
N LYS A 4 16.09 -11.69 -29.67
CA LYS A 4 15.16 -11.21 -28.64
C LYS A 4 15.97 -10.64 -27.46
N LYS A 5 16.06 -9.32 -27.34
CA LYS A 5 16.55 -8.67 -26.11
C LYS A 5 15.44 -8.72 -25.05
N VAL A 6 15.59 -9.60 -24.07
CA VAL A 6 14.77 -9.63 -22.86
C VAL A 6 15.32 -8.57 -21.89
N LEU A 7 14.62 -7.46 -21.76
CA LEU A 7 14.91 -6.44 -20.76
C LEU A 7 14.36 -6.94 -19.41
N ARG A 8 15.25 -7.42 -18.54
CA ARG A 8 14.92 -7.78 -17.16
C ARG A 8 14.71 -6.48 -16.36
N ILE A 9 13.47 -6.11 -16.12
CA ILE A 9 13.11 -5.13 -15.08
C ILE A 9 13.20 -5.88 -13.74
N GLY A 10 14.44 -6.05 -13.26
CA GLY A 10 14.72 -6.56 -11.93
C GLY A 10 14.55 -5.42 -10.92
N LEU A 11 13.47 -5.49 -10.15
CA LEU A 11 13.33 -5.04 -8.77
C LEU A 11 14.29 -3.92 -8.33
N MET A 12 13.84 -2.66 -8.46
CA MET A 12 14.53 -1.49 -7.90
C MET A 12 14.29 -1.46 -6.39
N VAL A 13 15.08 -2.25 -5.66
CA VAL A 13 15.12 -2.31 -4.19
C VAL A 13 15.88 -1.09 -3.66
N VAL A 14 15.18 -0.28 -2.86
CA VAL A 14 15.69 0.45 -1.69
C VAL A 14 16.85 1.44 -1.95
N ALA A 15 16.50 2.69 -2.24
CA ALA A 15 17.44 3.81 -2.14
C ALA A 15 16.77 5.16 -1.81
N LEU A 16 15.72 5.17 -0.98
CA LEU A 16 15.18 6.42 -0.40
C LEU A 16 15.02 6.36 1.13
N MET A 17 15.71 5.42 1.79
CA MET A 17 15.68 5.27 3.25
C MET A 17 16.61 6.22 4.04
N SER A 18 17.16 7.30 3.46
CA SER A 18 18.20 8.05 4.21
C SER A 18 18.29 9.56 3.99
N TYR A 19 17.29 10.21 3.38
CA TYR A 19 17.25 11.67 3.37
C TYR A 19 15.91 12.21 3.87
N SER A 20 15.95 12.74 5.10
CA SER A 20 15.22 13.96 5.49
C SER A 20 13.75 13.90 5.93
N ILE A 21 13.39 13.02 6.88
CA ILE A 21 12.23 13.26 7.79
C ILE A 21 12.74 13.58 9.21
N ALA A 22 13.77 14.43 9.29
CA ALA A 22 14.22 15.06 10.53
C ALA A 22 13.84 16.56 10.59
N ALA A 23 12.99 17.03 9.66
CA ALA A 23 12.63 18.45 9.50
C ALA A 23 11.15 18.76 9.77
N LEU A 24 10.45 17.91 10.52
CA LEU A 24 9.08 18.19 11.02
C LEU A 24 8.88 17.67 12.46
N ALA A 25 9.96 17.66 13.23
CA ALA A 25 9.93 17.37 14.67
C ALA A 25 9.59 18.64 15.47
N GLU A 26 8.42 19.24 15.24
CA GLU A 26 7.93 20.32 16.10
C GLU A 26 6.41 20.51 16.02
N ASP A 27 5.64 19.43 15.99
CA ASP A 27 4.29 19.48 16.56
C ASP A 27 3.89 18.08 17.04
N LYS A 28 3.80 17.90 18.35
CA LYS A 28 3.35 16.65 18.97
C LYS A 28 1.83 16.54 18.80
N LYS A 29 1.37 16.14 17.62
CA LYS A 29 0.02 15.58 17.44
C LYS A 29 0.13 14.07 17.30
N GLU A 30 -0.71 13.37 18.04
CA GLU A 30 -0.74 11.91 18.15
C GLU A 30 -0.77 11.22 16.78
N GLU A 31 0.37 10.71 16.32
CA GLU A 31 0.41 9.76 15.20
C GLU A 31 -0.23 8.43 15.64
N LYS A 32 -1.52 8.25 15.35
CA LYS A 32 -2.19 6.95 15.52
C LYS A 32 -1.84 6.06 14.33
N ILE A 33 -0.72 5.36 14.46
CA ILE A 33 -0.28 4.36 13.49
C ILE A 33 -1.16 3.11 13.62
N PHE A 34 -2.07 2.87 12.67
CA PHE A 34 -2.81 1.61 12.55
C PHE A 34 -1.99 0.61 11.72
N THR A 35 -0.94 0.03 12.30
CA THR A 35 -0.20 -1.04 11.63
C THR A 35 -0.98 -2.36 11.67
N SER A 36 -1.60 -2.73 10.55
CA SER A 36 -1.99 -4.12 10.29
C SER A 36 -0.75 -4.92 9.87
N SER A 37 -0.55 -6.08 10.49
CA SER A 37 0.56 -7.00 10.23
C SER A 37 0.53 -7.54 8.80
N LEU A 38 1.71 -7.90 8.29
CA LEU A 38 1.89 -8.60 7.01
C LEU A 38 1.03 -9.88 7.01
N GLN A 39 -0.08 -9.89 6.28
CA GLN A 39 -0.94 -11.08 6.20
C GLN A 39 -0.26 -12.15 5.34
N THR A 40 -0.01 -13.32 5.96
CA THR A 40 0.26 -14.57 5.25
C THR A 40 -0.96 -14.95 4.41
N PRO A 41 -0.79 -15.74 3.32
CA PRO A 41 -1.92 -16.28 2.56
C PRO A 41 -2.96 -16.90 3.51
N PRO A 42 -4.27 -16.72 3.25
CA PRO A 42 -5.31 -17.33 4.06
C PRO A 42 -5.11 -18.85 4.17
N PRO A 43 -5.43 -19.48 5.31
CA PRO A 43 -5.37 -20.93 5.45
C PRO A 43 -6.13 -21.62 4.31
N GLY A 44 -5.54 -22.67 3.73
CA GLY A 44 -6.09 -23.35 2.56
C GLY A 44 -5.74 -22.70 1.21
N TYR A 45 -4.87 -21.68 1.19
CA TYR A 45 -4.31 -21.11 -0.03
C TYR A 45 -2.78 -21.10 0.00
N VAL A 46 -2.16 -21.33 -1.15
CA VAL A 46 -0.71 -21.21 -1.37
C VAL A 46 -0.41 -20.09 -2.36
N LEU A 47 0.72 -19.42 -2.16
CA LEU A 47 1.23 -18.41 -3.09
C LEU A 47 1.73 -19.10 -4.36
N GLU A 48 1.08 -18.84 -5.49
CA GLU A 48 1.55 -19.30 -6.79
C GLU A 48 2.56 -18.32 -7.40
N LYS A 49 2.23 -17.03 -7.38
CA LYS A 49 3.05 -15.98 -8.00
C LYS A 49 2.88 -14.65 -7.28
N SER A 50 4.00 -13.98 -7.03
CA SER A 50 4.02 -12.56 -6.66
C SER A 50 4.24 -11.70 -7.91
N PHE A 51 3.52 -10.59 -8.00
CA PHE A 51 3.67 -9.58 -9.06
C PHE A 51 4.40 -8.32 -8.58
N GLY A 52 4.82 -8.30 -7.32
CA GLY A 52 5.54 -7.17 -6.70
C GLY A 52 4.65 -6.28 -5.84
N SER A 53 5.33 -5.39 -5.10
CA SER A 53 4.70 -4.47 -4.16
C SER A 53 4.16 -3.22 -4.85
N PHE A 54 3.09 -2.66 -4.30
CA PHE A 54 2.50 -1.40 -4.73
C PHE A 54 2.15 -0.52 -3.52
N VAL A 55 1.97 0.77 -3.79
CA VAL A 55 1.51 1.76 -2.82
C VAL A 55 0.37 2.55 -3.45
N VAL A 56 -0.74 2.69 -2.73
CA VAL A 56 -1.87 3.55 -3.06
C VAL A 56 -1.95 4.66 -2.03
N ILE A 57 -2.03 5.91 -2.48
CA ILE A 57 -2.17 7.08 -1.61
C ILE A 57 -3.50 7.75 -1.97
N LYS A 58 -4.34 7.97 -0.96
CA LYS A 58 -5.60 8.73 -1.07
C LYS A 58 -5.55 9.92 -0.12
N GLU A 59 -6.04 11.04 -0.61
CA GLU A 59 -6.11 12.29 0.14
C GLU A 59 -7.54 12.84 0.14
N ASP A 60 -7.94 13.44 1.25
CA ASP A 60 -9.15 14.26 1.36
C ASP A 60 -8.81 15.50 2.19
N ASP A 61 -9.33 16.66 1.77
CA ASP A 61 -9.20 17.96 2.46
C ASP A 61 -10.25 18.11 3.59
N GLY A 62 -10.93 17.02 3.93
CA GLY A 62 -11.92 16.93 5.00
C GLY A 62 -11.34 16.90 6.42
N HIS A 63 -12.20 17.12 7.40
CA HIS A 63 -11.81 17.02 8.82
C HIS A 63 -11.42 15.58 9.15
N PHE A 64 -10.42 15.38 10.03
CA PHE A 64 -9.97 14.07 10.48
C PHE A 64 -11.06 13.33 11.29
N ASP A 65 -12.08 12.81 10.60
CA ASP A 65 -13.20 12.04 11.12
C ASP A 65 -13.08 10.57 10.69
N SER A 66 -13.54 9.68 11.56
CA SER A 66 -13.59 8.23 11.31
C SER A 66 -14.30 7.87 10.00
N LYS A 67 -15.34 8.59 9.59
CA LYS A 67 -16.11 8.33 8.37
C LYS A 67 -15.31 8.62 7.11
N ASP A 68 -14.59 9.74 7.10
CA ASP A 68 -13.78 10.16 5.96
C ASP A 68 -12.55 9.24 5.81
N ILE A 69 -11.94 8.86 6.94
CA ILE A 69 -10.88 7.84 6.97
C ILE A 69 -11.38 6.51 6.38
N LEU A 70 -12.54 6.01 6.82
CA LEU A 70 -13.10 4.75 6.32
C LEU A 70 -13.43 4.81 4.82
N LYS A 71 -13.92 5.96 4.34
CA LYS A 71 -14.18 6.19 2.92
C LYS A 71 -12.87 6.12 2.11
N LEU A 72 -11.82 6.81 2.55
CA LEU A 72 -10.52 6.79 1.88
C LEU A 72 -9.87 5.40 1.90
N ILE A 73 -10.04 4.64 2.99
CA ILE A 73 -9.60 3.23 3.06
C ILE A 73 -10.35 2.38 2.03
N ALA A 74 -11.66 2.55 1.89
CA ALA A 74 -12.46 1.81 0.92
C ALA A 74 -12.04 2.14 -0.53
N GLU A 75 -11.79 3.41 -0.82
CA GLU A 75 -11.28 3.86 -2.12
C GLU A 75 -9.88 3.31 -2.43
N ALA A 76 -8.97 3.36 -1.45
CA ALA A 76 -7.63 2.78 -1.59
C ALA A 76 -7.69 1.26 -1.79
N THR A 77 -8.61 0.57 -1.11
CA THR A 77 -8.81 -0.89 -1.25
C THR A 77 -9.32 -1.24 -2.65
N LYS A 78 -10.30 -0.48 -3.15
CA LYS A 78 -10.83 -0.68 -4.50
C LYS A 78 -9.74 -0.50 -5.57
N GLU A 79 -8.90 0.53 -5.43
CA GLU A 79 -7.79 0.73 -6.35
C GLU A 79 -6.73 -0.37 -6.25
N ALA A 80 -6.42 -0.84 -5.04
CA ALA A 80 -5.55 -1.99 -4.84
C ALA A 80 -6.07 -3.25 -5.55
N GLU A 81 -7.38 -3.53 -5.48
CA GLU A 81 -8.00 -4.63 -6.23
C GLU A 81 -7.88 -4.45 -7.74
N GLU A 82 -8.05 -3.24 -8.26
CA GLU A 82 -7.88 -2.95 -9.68
C GLU A 82 -6.42 -3.16 -10.13
N ILE A 83 -5.44 -2.77 -9.32
CA ILE A 83 -4.02 -3.05 -9.56
C ILE A 83 -3.79 -4.56 -9.64
N VAL A 84 -4.28 -5.32 -8.66
CA VAL A 84 -4.14 -6.78 -8.63
C VAL A 84 -4.77 -7.43 -9.85
N LYS A 85 -5.98 -7.02 -10.25
CA LYS A 85 -6.66 -7.52 -11.45
C LYS A 85 -5.86 -7.21 -12.72
N LYS A 86 -5.33 -5.99 -12.87
CA LYS A 86 -4.47 -5.59 -14.01
C LYS A 86 -3.22 -6.44 -14.09
N LEU A 87 -2.68 -6.87 -12.96
CA LEU A 87 -1.52 -7.76 -12.87
C LEU A 87 -1.88 -9.25 -13.02
N SER A 88 -3.15 -9.59 -13.28
CA SER A 88 -3.65 -10.98 -13.32
C SER A 88 -3.48 -11.74 -11.98
N GLY A 89 -3.40 -11.01 -10.87
CA GLY A 89 -3.49 -11.57 -9.52
C GLY A 89 -4.94 -11.69 -9.05
N ASN A 90 -5.12 -12.32 -7.90
CA ASN A 90 -6.42 -12.47 -7.22
C ASN A 90 -6.38 -12.11 -5.73
N ALA A 91 -5.22 -11.71 -5.20
CA ALA A 91 -5.07 -11.35 -3.80
C ALA A 91 -4.13 -10.14 -3.63
N VAL A 92 -4.42 -9.34 -2.61
CA VAL A 92 -3.47 -8.39 -2.03
C VAL A 92 -2.90 -9.04 -0.79
N LEU A 93 -1.60 -9.30 -0.77
CA LEU A 93 -0.88 -9.74 0.43
C LEU A 93 -0.27 -8.52 1.14
N ALA A 94 0.14 -8.70 2.39
CA ALA A 94 0.95 -7.73 3.12
C ALA A 94 0.34 -6.32 3.24
N GLN A 95 -0.99 -6.21 3.36
CA GLN A 95 -1.68 -4.91 3.37
C GLN A 95 -1.38 -4.13 4.65
N ARG A 96 -0.60 -3.04 4.53
CA ARG A 96 -0.40 -2.04 5.59
C ARG A 96 -1.11 -0.76 5.21
N ILE A 97 -1.96 -0.25 6.10
CA ILE A 97 -2.69 0.98 5.90
C ILE A 97 -2.26 1.97 6.97
N ASN A 98 -1.56 3.04 6.59
CA ASN A 98 -1.24 4.12 7.50
C ASN A 98 -2.17 5.29 7.21
N THR A 99 -2.69 5.92 8.25
CA THR A 99 -3.44 7.16 8.13
C THR A 99 -2.66 8.29 8.80
N GLN A 100 -2.54 9.43 8.13
CA GLN A 100 -1.86 10.61 8.67
C GLN A 100 -2.77 11.81 8.52
N GLY A 101 -2.94 12.57 9.60
CA GLY A 101 -3.44 13.94 9.50
C GLY A 101 -2.26 14.84 9.14
N ALA A 102 -2.32 15.56 8.03
CA ALA A 102 -1.33 16.59 7.68
C ALA A 102 -2.00 17.96 7.51
N GLY A 103 -1.19 19.00 7.42
CA GLY A 103 -1.64 20.40 7.41
C GLY A 103 -1.45 21.11 8.74
N ARG A 104 -1.42 22.45 8.69
CA ARG A 104 -1.09 23.33 9.84
C ARG A 104 -2.17 23.31 10.92
N ASP A 105 -3.36 22.84 10.58
CA ASP A 105 -4.57 22.68 11.38
C ASP A 105 -4.94 21.21 11.64
N GLY A 106 -4.49 20.28 10.79
CA GLY A 106 -4.82 18.85 10.85
C GLY A 106 -6.08 18.49 10.06
N THR A 107 -6.41 19.28 9.02
CA THR A 107 -7.61 19.10 8.17
C THR A 107 -7.34 18.36 6.87
N HIS A 108 -6.15 17.76 6.67
CA HIS A 108 -5.92 16.91 5.51
C HIS A 108 -5.69 15.48 5.98
N ILE A 109 -6.40 14.53 5.40
CA ILE A 109 -6.27 13.11 5.71
C ILE A 109 -5.54 12.43 4.57
N PHE A 110 -4.46 11.73 4.89
CA PHE A 110 -3.76 10.84 3.99
C PHE A 110 -4.02 9.41 4.41
N VAL A 111 -4.46 8.57 3.48
CA VAL A 111 -4.49 7.11 3.63
C VAL A 111 -3.45 6.51 2.68
N ILE A 112 -2.45 5.87 3.25
CA ILE A 112 -1.34 5.23 2.55
C ILE A 112 -1.50 3.73 2.72
N MET A 113 -1.91 3.04 1.65
CA MET A 113 -2.02 1.60 1.59
C MET A 113 -0.80 1.02 0.86
N GLN A 114 -0.07 0.13 1.50
CA GLN A 114 1.01 -0.66 0.91
C GLN A 114 0.54 -2.10 0.82
N GLY A 115 0.79 -2.78 -0.29
CA GLY A 115 0.43 -4.17 -0.46
C GLY A 115 1.30 -4.85 -1.50
N GLU A 116 1.13 -6.16 -1.63
CA GLU A 116 1.77 -6.97 -2.65
C GLU A 116 0.71 -7.67 -3.49
N ALA A 117 0.78 -7.49 -4.81
CA ALA A 117 -0.14 -8.15 -5.72
C ALA A 117 0.29 -9.61 -5.90
N ALA A 118 -0.63 -10.54 -5.66
CA ALA A 118 -0.34 -11.96 -5.71
C ALA A 118 -1.43 -12.77 -6.43
N LEU A 119 -1.03 -13.93 -6.94
CA LEU A 119 -1.90 -15.01 -7.37
C LEU A 119 -1.81 -16.13 -6.35
N LEU A 120 -2.94 -16.42 -5.69
CA LEU A 120 -3.10 -17.52 -4.76
C LEU A 120 -3.89 -18.66 -5.42
N LYS A 121 -3.55 -19.89 -5.08
CA LYS A 121 -4.29 -21.10 -5.45
C LYS A 121 -4.70 -21.88 -4.20
N PRO A 122 -5.81 -22.64 -4.24
CA PRO A 122 -6.16 -23.56 -3.16
C PRO A 122 -5.00 -24.51 -2.85
N ALA A 123 -4.70 -24.68 -1.57
CA ALA A 123 -3.78 -25.70 -1.10
C ALA A 123 -4.38 -27.10 -1.38
N PRO A 124 -3.57 -28.09 -1.76
CA PRO A 124 -4.02 -29.46 -1.92
C PRO A 124 -4.49 -30.09 -0.60
#